data_AF-A0A6A8DAS4-F1
#
_entry.id   AF-A0A6A8DAS4-F1
#
_cell.length_a   1.000
_cell.length_b   1.000
_cell.length_c   1.000
_cell.angle_alpha   90.00
_cell.angle_beta   90.00
_cell.angle_gamma   90.00
#
_symmetry.space_group_name_H-M   'P 1'
#
loop_
_entity.id
_entity.type
_entity.pdbx_description
1 polymer ?
#
loop_
_entity_poly.entity_id
_entity_poly.type
_entity_poly.pdbx_seq_one_letter_code
_entity_poly.pdbx_strand_id
1 'polypeptide(L)'
;MKVKGYRLLTFDKKITNGIFKVFVDKKSNLVIKVNRRDSSSSSKFYKKIKGTKEFDIYKKTLMSAVNKEFLKPHICSVTEVFRDGGYKSPFVQGKNIQVMLIEFQEGHLMISKEESEKLLTAIDNLYLNLKQYYQAHENLPGDWMLHNLVYDNVSNKIINVDIEGFYTFKGFLPDRINKQYLNNLKYLIKKHTEHEG
;
A
#
# COMPACT_ATOMS: atom_id res chain seq x y z
N MET A 1 20.29 -7.99 -13.71
CA MET A 1 19.86 -6.60 -13.99
C MET A 1 19.30 -6.00 -12.70
N LYS A 2 19.85 -4.90 -12.15
CA LYS A 2 19.42 -4.32 -10.86
C LYS A 2 18.27 -3.35 -11.08
N VAL A 3 17.02 -3.77 -10.81
CA VAL A 3 15.89 -2.85 -10.67
C VAL A 3 16.18 -1.93 -9.48
N LYS A 4 16.53 -0.68 -9.76
CA LYS A 4 16.75 0.35 -8.72
C LYS A 4 15.39 0.69 -8.11
N GLY A 5 15.18 0.37 -6.83
CA GLY A 5 14.03 0.82 -6.05
C GLY A 5 13.22 -0.27 -5.35
N TYR A 6 13.43 -1.55 -5.67
CA TYR A 6 12.68 -2.64 -5.06
C TYR A 6 13.61 -3.80 -4.73
N ARG A 7 14.17 -3.80 -3.51
CA ARG A 7 14.88 -4.96 -2.94
C ARG A 7 13.97 -5.61 -1.89
N LEU A 8 14.15 -6.92 -1.67
CA LEU A 8 13.79 -7.60 -0.42
C LEU A 8 14.13 -6.65 0.74
N LEU A 9 13.19 -6.37 1.65
CA LEU A 9 13.25 -5.35 2.72
C LEU A 9 14.45 -5.56 3.67
N THR A 10 15.62 -5.29 3.14
CA THR A 10 16.91 -5.16 3.79
C THR A 10 17.14 -3.66 3.91
N PHE A 11 17.63 -3.24 5.07
CA PHE A 11 17.83 -1.84 5.45
C PHE A 11 18.52 -1.06 4.33
N ASP A 12 17.75 -0.33 3.52
CA ASP A 12 18.30 0.67 2.62
C ASP A 12 18.17 2.02 3.33
N LYS A 13 19.31 2.67 3.60
CA LYS A 13 19.37 3.96 4.34
C LYS A 13 18.60 5.10 3.64
N LYS A 14 18.12 4.89 2.41
CA LYS A 14 17.37 5.86 1.61
C LYS A 14 16.36 5.18 0.68
N ILE A 15 15.22 4.69 1.21
CA ILE A 15 14.03 4.56 0.37
C ILE A 15 13.37 5.94 0.31
N THR A 16 13.60 6.67 -0.78
CA THR A 16 12.91 7.93 -1.06
C THR A 16 11.71 7.65 -1.95
N ASN A 17 10.52 7.56 -1.35
CA ASN A 17 9.26 7.48 -2.10
C ASN A 17 8.47 8.77 -1.88
N GLY A 18 8.31 9.54 -2.96
CA GLY A 18 7.52 10.77 -2.93
C GLY A 18 8.01 11.81 -1.90
N ILE A 19 7.09 12.22 -1.02
CA ILE A 19 7.29 13.30 -0.04
C ILE A 19 7.87 12.83 1.32
N PHE A 20 8.07 11.52 1.50
CA PHE A 20 8.55 10.95 2.76
C PHE A 20 9.87 10.19 2.59
N LYS A 21 10.65 10.14 3.67
CA LYS A 21 11.65 9.10 3.92
C LYS A 21 10.99 8.01 4.76
N VAL A 22 11.20 6.76 4.38
CA VAL A 22 10.62 5.61 5.07
C VAL A 22 11.73 4.89 5.84
N PHE A 23 11.50 4.66 7.13
CA PHE A 23 12.37 3.89 8.01
C PHE A 23 11.60 2.68 8.52
N VAL A 24 12.28 1.54 8.64
CA VAL A 24 11.71 0.31 9.21
C VAL A 24 12.52 -0.04 10.44
N ASP A 25 11.87 -0.09 11.60
CA ASP A 25 12.45 -0.65 12.82
C ASP A 25 12.03 -2.12 12.91
N LYS A 26 12.99 -3.01 12.62
CA LYS A 26 12.78 -4.45 12.67
C LYS A 26 12.65 -5.00 14.09
N LYS A 27 13.19 -4.33 15.11
CA LYS A 27 13.10 -4.80 16.50
C LYS A 27 11.69 -4.57 17.04
N SER A 28 11.11 -3.43 16.71
CA SER A 28 9.75 -3.07 17.15
C SER A 28 8.66 -3.40 16.12
N ASN A 29 9.01 -3.95 14.95
CA ASN A 29 8.10 -4.16 13.81
C ASN A 29 7.30 -2.89 13.44
N LEU A 30 7.98 -1.74 13.35
CA LEU A 30 7.36 -0.46 12.99
C LEU A 30 7.91 0.09 11.70
N VAL A 31 7.07 0.85 11.00
CA VAL A 31 7.45 1.75 9.92
C VAL A 31 7.29 3.18 10.43
N ILE A 32 8.29 4.01 10.16
CA ILE A 32 8.28 5.44 10.47
C ILE A 32 8.44 6.19 9.15
N LYS A 33 7.44 6.96 8.75
CA LYS A 33 7.55 7.91 7.65
C LYS A 33 7.87 9.29 8.20
N VAL A 34 8.86 9.96 7.61
CA VAL A 34 9.29 11.32 8.01
C VAL A 34 9.26 12.21 6.78
N ASN A 35 8.69 13.41 6.91
CA ASN A 35 8.64 14.34 5.79
C ASN A 35 10.05 14.77 5.42
N ARG A 36 10.43 14.57 4.15
CA ARG A 36 11.82 14.76 3.73
C ARG A 36 12.27 16.22 3.60
N ARG A 37 11.33 17.14 3.34
CA ARG A 37 11.52 18.59 3.19
C ARG A 37 12.66 19.04 2.25
N ASP A 38 13.15 18.17 1.38
CA ASP A 38 14.27 18.41 0.46
C ASP A 38 13.79 18.46 -1.01
N SER A 39 12.47 18.49 -1.22
CA SER A 39 11.83 18.63 -2.54
C SER A 39 10.71 19.68 -2.51
N SER A 40 10.35 20.21 -3.68
CA SER A 40 9.25 21.18 -3.80
C SER A 40 7.94 20.60 -3.26
N SER A 41 7.60 19.35 -3.61
CA SER A 41 6.38 18.69 -3.17
C SER A 41 6.36 18.44 -1.65
N SER A 42 7.46 17.95 -1.07
CA SER A 42 7.55 17.70 0.38
C SER A 42 7.51 18.99 1.20
N SER A 43 8.15 20.05 0.69
CA SER A 43 8.11 21.38 1.29
C SER A 43 6.71 22.01 1.21
N LYS A 44 6.02 21.90 0.06
CA LYS A 44 4.63 22.36 -0.11
C LYS A 44 3.68 21.65 0.84
N PHE A 45 3.80 20.32 0.95
CA PHE A 45 3.02 19.54 1.89
C PHE A 45 3.25 20.00 3.33
N TYR A 46 4.52 20.15 3.76
CA TYR A 46 4.84 20.65 5.10
C TYR A 46 4.20 22.02 5.37
N LYS A 47 4.33 22.97 4.43
CA LYS A 47 3.72 24.30 4.56
C LYS A 47 2.20 24.23 4.72
N LYS A 48 1.54 23.34 3.96
CA LYS A 48 0.08 23.13 4.03
C LYS A 48 -0.35 22.68 5.43
N ILE A 49 0.30 21.65 5.98
CA ILE A 49 -0.09 21.07 7.28
C ILE A 49 0.54 21.78 8.50
N LYS A 50 1.35 22.83 8.29
CA LYS A 50 2.01 23.57 9.39
C LYS A 50 1.00 24.21 10.34
N GLY A 51 -0.17 24.61 9.83
CA GLY A 51 -1.23 25.21 10.63
C GLY A 51 -1.99 24.17 11.46
N THR A 52 -2.38 24.53 12.68
CA THR A 52 -3.07 23.63 13.63
C THR A 52 -4.29 22.96 13.02
N LYS A 53 -5.17 23.74 12.39
CA LYS A 53 -6.41 23.24 11.77
C LYS A 53 -6.14 22.17 10.70
N GLU A 54 -5.21 22.43 9.79
CA GLU A 54 -4.93 21.51 8.69
C GLU A 54 -4.22 20.24 9.16
N PHE A 55 -3.32 20.38 10.14
CA PHE A 55 -2.72 19.23 10.80
C PHE A 55 -3.77 18.36 11.50
N ASP A 56 -4.72 18.96 12.20
CA ASP A 56 -5.74 18.19 12.94
C ASP A 56 -6.65 17.42 11.97
N ILE A 57 -6.97 18.01 10.81
CA ILE A 57 -7.65 17.31 9.72
C ILE A 57 -6.79 16.15 9.22
N TYR A 58 -5.53 16.40 8.88
CA TYR A 58 -4.59 15.36 8.40
C TYR A 58 -4.46 14.19 9.39
N LYS A 59 -4.18 14.50 10.66
CA LYS A 59 -4.05 13.51 11.73
C LYS A 59 -5.34 12.70 11.88
N LYS A 60 -6.50 13.36 11.92
CA LYS A 60 -7.79 12.69 12.02
C LYS A 60 -8.02 11.76 10.83
N THR A 61 -7.77 12.22 9.60
CA THR A 61 -7.92 11.41 8.38
C THR A 61 -7.10 10.12 8.43
N LEU A 62 -5.81 10.22 8.80
CA LEU A 62 -4.92 9.06 8.88
C LEU A 62 -5.37 8.08 9.98
N MET A 63 -5.61 8.59 11.18
CA MET A 63 -5.98 7.75 12.32
C MET A 63 -7.36 7.10 12.16
N SER A 64 -8.29 7.74 11.45
CA SER A 64 -9.63 7.19 11.20
C SER A 64 -9.73 6.36 9.92
N ALA A 65 -8.66 6.21 9.13
CA ALA A 65 -8.70 5.48 7.86
C ALA A 65 -9.17 4.03 8.06
N VAL A 66 -8.70 3.37 9.12
CA VAL A 66 -9.08 1.99 9.49
C VAL A 66 -10.53 1.82 9.90
N ASN A 67 -11.28 2.91 10.10
CA ASN A 67 -12.70 2.86 10.45
C ASN A 67 -13.61 2.90 9.21
N LYS A 68 -13.03 2.97 8.01
CA LYS A 68 -13.79 2.93 6.76
C LYS A 68 -14.34 1.53 6.55
N GLU A 69 -15.67 1.43 6.50
CA GLU A 69 -16.40 0.20 6.18
C GLU A 69 -15.83 -0.44 4.92
N PHE A 70 -15.86 -1.78 4.81
CA PHE A 70 -15.27 -2.58 3.73
C PHE A 70 -13.74 -2.48 3.56
N LEU A 71 -13.15 -1.29 3.71
CA LEU A 71 -11.73 -1.03 3.51
C LEU A 71 -10.89 -1.37 4.74
N LYS A 72 -11.47 -1.37 5.95
CA LYS A 72 -10.79 -1.69 7.21
C LYS A 72 -9.83 -2.90 7.14
N PRO A 73 -10.19 -4.04 6.53
CA PRO A 73 -9.31 -5.21 6.45
C PRO A 73 -8.05 -4.98 5.59
N HIS A 74 -8.03 -3.91 4.80
CA HIS A 74 -7.03 -3.61 3.77
C HIS A 74 -6.26 -2.31 4.05
N ILE A 75 -6.33 -1.76 5.26
CA ILE A 75 -5.68 -0.49 5.61
C ILE A 75 -4.71 -0.73 6.77
N CYS A 76 -3.46 -0.31 6.61
CA CYS A 76 -2.50 -0.30 7.70
C CYS A 76 -2.86 0.78 8.73
N SER A 77 -2.86 0.43 10.02
CA SER A 77 -3.20 1.38 11.09
C SER A 77 -2.06 2.39 11.32
N VAL A 78 -2.44 3.62 11.65
CA VAL A 78 -1.49 4.66 12.07
C VAL A 78 -1.57 4.82 13.58
N THR A 79 -0.45 4.61 14.26
CA THR A 79 -0.37 4.66 15.73
C THR A 79 -0.03 6.05 16.25
N GLU A 80 0.70 6.84 15.46
CA GLU A 80 1.14 8.18 15.84
C GLU A 80 1.35 9.06 14.59
N VAL A 81 1.02 10.36 14.70
CA VAL A 81 1.24 11.35 13.64
C VAL A 81 2.01 12.54 14.21
N PHE A 82 3.12 12.90 13.56
CA PHE A 82 4.04 13.97 13.96
C PHE A 82 3.69 15.29 13.27
N ARG A 83 4.02 16.42 13.92
CA ARG A 83 3.70 17.77 13.43
C ARG A 83 4.30 18.13 12.06
N ASP A 84 5.32 17.42 11.61
CA ASP A 84 5.90 17.59 10.27
C ASP A 84 5.14 16.82 9.17
N GLY A 85 4.11 16.07 9.55
CA GLY A 85 3.33 15.18 8.69
C GLY A 85 3.87 13.76 8.63
N GLY A 86 4.97 13.45 9.30
CA GLY A 86 5.41 12.07 9.48
C GLY A 86 4.43 11.27 10.33
N TYR A 87 4.56 9.94 10.31
CA TYR A 87 3.72 9.06 11.13
C TYR A 87 4.40 7.70 11.39
N LYS A 88 3.85 6.97 12.37
CA LYS A 88 4.20 5.58 12.67
C LYS A 88 3.05 4.63 12.30
N SER A 89 3.40 3.47 11.78
CA SER A 89 2.48 2.37 11.51
C SER A 89 3.15 1.02 11.77
N PRO A 90 2.39 -0.07 11.97
CA PRO A 90 2.96 -1.42 11.99
C PRO A 90 3.66 -1.76 10.68
N PHE A 91 4.72 -2.56 10.79
CA PHE A 91 5.34 -3.19 9.64
C PHE A 91 4.48 -4.36 9.15
N VAL A 92 4.09 -4.33 7.89
CA VAL A 92 3.35 -5.43 7.26
C VAL A 92 4.35 -6.46 6.75
N GLN A 93 4.28 -7.69 7.28
CA GLN A 93 5.17 -8.79 6.92
C GLN A 93 4.70 -9.44 5.62
N GLY A 94 5.15 -8.87 4.50
CA GLY A 94 4.61 -9.29 3.22
C GLY A 94 5.44 -8.88 2.03
N LYS A 95 4.90 -9.17 0.86
CA LYS A 95 5.50 -8.85 -0.43
C LYS A 95 4.69 -7.79 -1.16
N ASN A 96 5.40 -6.78 -1.67
CA ASN A 96 4.76 -5.70 -2.42
C ASN A 96 4.18 -6.23 -3.74
N ILE A 97 2.93 -5.86 -4.06
CA ILE A 97 2.22 -6.41 -5.21
C ILE A 97 2.88 -6.01 -6.55
N GLN A 98 3.40 -4.78 -6.65
CA GLN A 98 4.13 -4.35 -7.85
C GLN A 98 5.40 -5.18 -8.07
N VAL A 99 6.09 -5.56 -6.99
CA VAL A 99 7.28 -6.43 -7.06
C VAL A 99 6.88 -7.84 -7.49
N MET A 100 5.82 -8.40 -6.91
CA MET A 100 5.32 -9.72 -7.32
C MET A 100 4.97 -9.75 -8.80
N LEU A 101 4.29 -8.70 -9.29
CA LEU A 101 3.95 -8.59 -10.70
C LEU A 101 5.20 -8.67 -11.60
N ILE A 102 6.24 -7.90 -11.28
CA ILE A 102 7.49 -7.88 -12.03
C ILE A 102 8.15 -9.26 -11.99
N GLU A 103 8.27 -9.87 -10.83
CA GLU A 103 8.93 -11.17 -10.71
C GLU A 103 8.14 -12.30 -11.38
N PHE A 104 6.80 -12.25 -11.41
CA PHE A 104 6.00 -13.17 -12.23
C PHE A 104 6.22 -12.94 -13.73
N GLN A 105 6.32 -11.69 -14.18
CA GLN A 105 6.60 -11.37 -15.58
C GLN A 105 7.99 -11.88 -16.02
N GLU A 106 8.97 -11.78 -15.13
CA GLU A 106 10.34 -12.26 -15.36
C GLU A 106 10.49 -13.78 -15.12
N GLY A 107 9.48 -14.46 -14.60
CA GLY A 107 9.57 -15.89 -14.24
C GLY A 107 10.49 -16.18 -13.06
N HIS A 108 10.74 -15.18 -12.21
CA HIS A 108 11.61 -15.29 -11.03
C HIS A 108 10.86 -15.68 -9.76
N LEU A 109 9.53 -15.52 -9.74
CA LEU A 109 8.69 -15.87 -8.60
C LEU A 109 7.97 -17.19 -8.86
N MET A 110 8.40 -18.22 -8.13
CA MET A 110 7.71 -19.51 -8.04
C MET A 110 6.91 -19.52 -6.73
N ILE A 111 5.64 -19.90 -6.81
CA ILE A 111 4.77 -20.08 -5.65
C ILE A 111 4.00 -21.38 -5.82
N SER A 112 3.75 -22.07 -4.72
CA SER A 112 2.95 -23.29 -4.71
C SER A 112 1.50 -23.03 -5.12
N LYS A 113 0.79 -24.08 -5.53
CA LYS A 113 -0.65 -24.02 -5.80
C LYS A 113 -1.44 -23.43 -4.62
N GLU A 114 -1.15 -23.85 -3.38
CA GLU A 114 -1.83 -23.33 -2.19
C GLU A 114 -1.58 -21.82 -2.00
N GLU A 115 -0.34 -21.36 -2.17
CA GLU A 115 0.00 -19.93 -2.11
C GLU A 115 -0.70 -19.13 -3.21
N SER A 116 -0.83 -19.71 -4.40
CA SER A 116 -1.53 -19.08 -5.52
C SER A 116 -3.02 -18.89 -5.24
N GLU A 117 -3.67 -19.90 -4.66
CA GLU A 117 -5.09 -19.84 -4.31
C GLU A 117 -5.33 -18.76 -3.25
N LYS A 118 -4.50 -18.71 -2.20
CA LYS A 118 -4.56 -17.67 -1.16
C LYS A 118 -4.38 -16.27 -1.74
N LEU A 119 -3.40 -16.09 -2.63
CA LEU A 119 -3.16 -14.80 -3.28
C LEU A 119 -4.31 -14.38 -4.19
N LEU A 120 -4.86 -15.30 -4.99
CA LEU A 120 -6.02 -15.04 -5.84
C LEU A 120 -7.24 -14.63 -5.01
N THR A 121 -7.51 -15.35 -3.92
CA THR A 121 -8.58 -15.00 -2.97
C THR A 121 -8.35 -13.61 -2.34
N ALA A 122 -7.11 -13.28 -1.96
CA ALA A 122 -6.79 -11.98 -1.40
C ALA A 122 -7.01 -10.82 -2.40
N ILE A 123 -6.69 -11.05 -3.69
CA ILE A 123 -6.96 -10.11 -4.79
C ILE A 123 -8.47 -9.91 -4.96
N ASP A 124 -9.25 -11.00 -4.98
CA ASP A 124 -10.70 -10.93 -5.14
C ASP A 124 -11.39 -10.23 -3.98
N ASN A 125 -10.98 -10.52 -2.75
CA ASN A 125 -11.48 -9.86 -1.56
C ASN A 125 -11.17 -8.36 -1.55
N LEU A 126 -9.95 -7.97 -1.93
CA LEU A 126 -9.60 -6.56 -2.08
C LEU A 126 -10.53 -5.88 -3.09
N TYR A 127 -10.65 -6.43 -4.30
CA TYR A 127 -11.47 -5.81 -5.36
C TYR A 127 -12.95 -5.72 -4.95
N LEU A 128 -13.50 -6.77 -4.36
CA LEU A 128 -14.88 -6.78 -3.87
C LEU A 128 -15.11 -5.67 -2.84
N ASN A 129 -14.22 -5.53 -1.85
CA ASN A 129 -14.34 -4.51 -0.80
C ASN A 129 -14.18 -3.09 -1.35
N LEU A 130 -13.27 -2.87 -2.33
CA LEU A 130 -13.16 -1.58 -3.02
C LEU A 130 -14.44 -1.23 -3.79
N LYS A 131 -15.05 -2.21 -4.46
CA LYS A 131 -16.30 -2.04 -5.21
C LYS A 131 -17.47 -1.73 -4.28
N GLN A 132 -17.61 -2.47 -3.17
CA GLN A 132 -18.66 -2.25 -2.17
C GLN A 132 -18.56 -0.86 -1.55
N TYR A 133 -17.35 -0.43 -1.15
CA TYR A 133 -17.15 0.92 -0.63
C TYR A 133 -17.53 1.99 -1.66
N TYR A 134 -17.08 1.83 -2.91
CA TYR A 134 -17.41 2.78 -3.97
C TYR A 134 -18.92 2.85 -4.24
N GLN A 135 -19.63 1.72 -4.23
CA GLN A 135 -21.08 1.68 -4.40
C GLN A 135 -21.83 2.39 -3.26
N ALA A 136 -21.33 2.28 -2.02
CA ALA A 136 -21.96 2.89 -0.85
C ALA A 136 -21.71 4.41 -0.73
N HIS A 137 -20.59 4.91 -1.28
CA HIS A 137 -20.13 6.28 -1.02
C HIS A 137 -19.87 7.12 -2.29
N GLU A 138 -19.99 6.54 -3.48
CA GLU A 138 -19.70 7.16 -4.79
C GLU A 138 -18.29 7.77 -4.87
N ASN A 139 -17.38 7.31 -4.02
CA ASN A 139 -16.02 7.81 -3.90
C ASN A 139 -15.14 6.72 -3.27
N LEU A 140 -13.90 6.61 -3.74
CA LEU A 140 -12.89 5.73 -3.15
C LEU A 140 -11.66 6.57 -2.75
N PRO A 141 -11.48 6.86 -1.45
CA PRO A 141 -10.29 7.54 -0.95
C PRO A 141 -9.13 6.55 -0.80
N GLY A 142 -7.91 7.07 -0.70
CA GLY A 142 -6.71 6.25 -0.62
C GLY A 142 -6.08 6.03 -1.98
N ASP A 143 -4.75 5.91 -2.00
CA ASP A 143 -4.01 5.57 -3.21
C ASP A 143 -3.84 4.04 -3.26
N TRP A 144 -4.64 3.40 -4.11
CA TRP A 144 -4.71 1.93 -4.24
C TRP A 144 -3.85 1.38 -5.37
N MET A 145 -2.82 2.12 -5.80
CA MET A 145 -1.86 1.66 -6.80
C MET A 145 -1.01 0.50 -6.27
N LEU A 146 -0.58 -0.41 -7.16
CA LEU A 146 0.09 -1.66 -6.76
C LEU A 146 1.33 -1.48 -5.87
N HIS A 147 2.07 -0.40 -6.06
CA HIS A 147 3.27 -0.13 -5.26
C HIS A 147 2.97 0.28 -3.82
N ASN A 148 1.72 0.62 -3.51
CA ASN A 148 1.23 0.89 -2.15
C ASN A 148 0.58 -0.34 -1.49
N LEU A 149 0.47 -1.45 -2.23
CA LEU A 149 -0.18 -2.68 -1.77
C LEU A 149 0.86 -3.72 -1.39
N VAL A 150 0.67 -4.35 -0.24
CA VAL A 150 1.49 -5.45 0.26
C VAL A 150 0.58 -6.65 0.53
N TYR A 151 0.89 -7.80 -0.08
CA TYR A 151 0.30 -9.07 0.32
C TYR A 151 0.94 -9.51 1.63
N ASP A 152 0.16 -9.50 2.71
CA ASP A 152 0.55 -9.96 4.04
C ASP A 152 0.37 -11.48 4.12
N ASN A 153 1.48 -12.19 4.22
CA ASN A 153 1.54 -13.64 4.21
C ASN A 153 0.89 -14.25 5.46
N VAL A 154 0.83 -13.49 6.55
CA VAL A 154 0.30 -13.95 7.83
C VAL A 154 -1.22 -13.90 7.82
N SER A 155 -1.79 -12.76 7.39
CA SER A 155 -3.25 -12.59 7.36
C SER A 155 -3.91 -13.01 6.05
N ASN A 156 -3.14 -13.35 5.01
CA ASN A 156 -3.59 -13.61 3.65
C ASN A 156 -4.46 -12.47 3.10
N LYS A 157 -4.05 -11.24 3.36
CA LYS A 157 -4.75 -10.02 2.92
C LYS A 157 -3.80 -9.11 2.16
N ILE A 158 -4.37 -8.31 1.27
CA ILE A 158 -3.65 -7.20 0.65
C ILE A 158 -3.89 -5.95 1.48
N ILE A 159 -2.82 -5.35 1.98
CA ILE A 159 -2.85 -4.17 2.85
C ILE A 159 -2.29 -2.98 2.09
N ASN A 160 -3.03 -1.87 2.11
CA ASN A 160 -2.55 -0.57 1.67
C ASN A 160 -1.68 0.04 2.79
N VAL A 161 -0.41 0.29 2.48
CA VAL A 161 0.59 0.84 3.41
C VAL A 161 0.84 2.34 3.20
N ASP A 162 0.15 2.97 2.24
CA ASP A 162 0.26 4.39 1.91
C ASP A 162 -0.92 5.20 2.45
N ILE A 163 -0.91 5.43 3.77
CA ILE A 163 -2.07 5.99 4.48
C ILE A 163 -2.26 7.48 4.19
N GLU A 164 -1.21 8.20 3.81
CA GLU A 164 -1.32 9.58 3.33
C GLU A 164 -2.21 9.71 2.09
N GLY A 165 -2.35 8.63 1.31
CA GLY A 165 -3.24 8.56 0.15
C GLY A 165 -4.70 8.88 0.51
N PHE A 166 -5.14 8.59 1.75
CA PHE A 166 -6.49 8.92 2.21
C PHE A 166 -6.73 10.42 2.39
N TYR A 167 -5.66 11.20 2.55
CA TYR A 167 -5.72 12.64 2.66
C TYR A 167 -5.46 13.34 1.31
N THR A 168 -4.57 12.78 0.48
CA THR A 168 -4.16 13.38 -0.80
C THR A 168 -5.02 12.96 -1.99
N PHE A 169 -5.49 11.71 -2.04
CA PHE A 169 -6.28 11.18 -3.15
C PHE A 169 -7.76 11.08 -2.78
N LYS A 170 -8.57 11.79 -3.58
CA LYS A 170 -10.04 11.80 -3.48
C LYS A 170 -10.61 11.26 -4.79
N GLY A 171 -10.82 9.96 -4.86
CA GLY A 171 -11.58 9.35 -5.95
C GLY A 171 -10.74 8.53 -6.91
N PHE A 172 -10.89 7.21 -6.78
CA PHE A 172 -10.58 6.23 -7.82
C PHE A 172 -11.85 5.48 -8.23
N LEU A 173 -11.88 5.04 -9.49
CA LEU A 173 -12.82 4.01 -9.93
C LEU A 173 -12.19 2.64 -9.69
N PRO A 174 -12.79 1.74 -8.89
CA PRO A 174 -12.25 0.40 -8.63
C PRO A 174 -11.90 -0.36 -9.91
N ASP A 175 -12.70 -0.20 -10.97
CA ASP A 175 -12.51 -0.87 -12.25
C ASP A 175 -11.22 -0.47 -12.96
N ARG A 176 -10.69 0.74 -12.71
CA ARG A 176 -9.38 1.13 -13.26
C ARG A 176 -8.27 0.28 -12.65
N ILE A 177 -8.28 0.10 -11.34
CA ILE A 177 -7.31 -0.72 -10.61
C ILE A 177 -7.41 -2.18 -11.07
N ASN A 178 -8.65 -2.69 -11.18
CA ASN A 178 -8.89 -4.06 -11.59
C ASN A 178 -8.42 -4.35 -13.02
N LYS A 179 -8.82 -3.51 -13.99
CA LYS A 179 -8.48 -3.68 -15.41
C LYS A 179 -7.00 -3.46 -15.69
N GLN A 180 -6.39 -2.45 -15.08
CA GLN A 180 -5.00 -2.10 -15.37
C GLN A 180 -4.00 -3.06 -14.70
N TYR A 181 -4.34 -3.58 -13.52
CA TYR A 181 -3.34 -4.19 -12.66
C TYR A 181 -3.73 -5.58 -12.15
N LEU A 182 -4.88 -5.72 -11.48
CA LEU A 182 -5.21 -6.97 -10.79
C LEU A 182 -5.46 -8.11 -11.78
N ASN A 183 -6.18 -7.86 -12.89
CA ASN A 183 -6.43 -8.90 -13.90
C ASN A 183 -5.15 -9.47 -14.51
N ASN A 184 -4.17 -8.61 -14.82
CA ASN A 184 -2.89 -9.04 -15.35
C ASN A 184 -2.13 -9.90 -14.33
N LEU A 185 -2.11 -9.48 -13.06
CA LEU A 185 -1.50 -10.28 -11.99
C LEU A 185 -2.18 -11.64 -11.84
N LYS A 186 -3.53 -11.69 -11.82
CA LYS A 186 -4.29 -12.95 -11.73
C LYS A 186 -3.98 -13.88 -12.91
N TYR A 187 -3.87 -13.33 -14.12
CA TYR A 187 -3.50 -14.10 -15.31
C TYR A 187 -2.12 -14.74 -15.16
N LEU A 188 -1.12 -13.96 -14.74
CA LEU A 188 0.24 -14.44 -14.55
C LEU A 188 0.33 -15.51 -13.46
N ILE A 189 -0.36 -15.33 -12.33
CA ILE A 189 -0.41 -16.33 -11.26
C ILE A 189 -0.91 -17.66 -11.79
N LYS A 190 -2.06 -17.65 -12.49
CA LYS A 190 -2.68 -18.88 -13.04
C LYS A 190 -1.77 -19.58 -14.03
N LYS A 191 -1.19 -18.82 -14.97
CA LYS A 191 -0.27 -19.35 -15.98
C LYS A 191 0.92 -20.08 -15.34
N HIS A 192 1.50 -19.50 -14.29
CA HIS A 192 2.65 -20.13 -13.62
C HIS A 192 2.26 -21.41 -12.87
N THR A 193 1.09 -21.45 -12.24
CA THR A 193 0.64 -22.64 -11.50
C THR A 193 0.13 -23.79 -12.37
N GLU A 194 -0.36 -23.50 -13.58
CA GLU A 194 -0.80 -24.53 -14.55
C GLU A 194 0.37 -25.32 -15.15
N HIS A 195 1.60 -24.81 -15.06
CA HIS A 195 2.81 -25.48 -15.55
C HIS A 195 3.51 -26.37 -14.50
N GLU A 196 3.02 -26.39 -13.25
CA GLU A 196 3.57 -27.23 -12.17
C GLU A 196 2.75 -28.51 -11.87
N GLY A 197 1.61 -28.70 -12.54
CA GLY A 197 0.73 -29.87 -12.39
C GLY A 197 0.79 -30.82 -13.58
#